data_AF-A0A2G2ZIL8-F1
#
_entry.id   AF-A0A2G2ZIL8-F1
#
_cell.length_a   1.000
_cell.length_b   1.000
_cell.length_c   1.000
_cell.angle_alpha   90.00
_cell.angle_beta   90.00
_cell.angle_gamma   90.00
#
_symmetry.space_group_name_H-M   'P 1'
#
loop_
_entity.id
_entity.type
_entity.pdbx_description
1 polymer ?
#
loop_
_entity_poly.entity_id
_entity_poly.type
_entity_poly.pdbx_seq_one_letter_code
_entity_poly.pdbx_strand_id
1 'polypeptide(L)'
;MSLVCGNDRARGDCAKSFEDIDFDSFYEKDNDNDLEGPSIEKDVQVTETSQIKANRKRKRSFEVQDVVGDISIKFGEVATAIGRMVDSHLDVAKLYEVVMAMEGYNEEFLGDAFDYLVQSNTLAKAFMVKN
;
A
#
# COMPACT_ATOMS: atom_id res chain seq x y z
N MET A 1 39.21 52.13 9.86
CA MET A 1 38.74 50.74 9.87
C MET A 1 37.23 50.76 9.82
N SER A 2 36.63 50.39 8.70
CA SER A 2 35.18 50.22 8.57
C SER A 2 34.93 48.74 8.26
N LEU A 3 34.16 48.06 9.11
CA LEU A 3 33.66 46.72 8.83
C LEU A 3 32.41 46.90 7.97
N VAL A 4 32.53 46.61 6.68
CA VAL A 4 31.38 46.45 5.78
C VAL A 4 30.75 45.10 6.08
N CYS A 5 29.64 45.10 6.80
CA CYS A 5 28.73 43.96 6.88
C CYS A 5 27.87 43.93 5.61
N GLY A 6 28.10 42.93 4.75
CA GLY A 6 27.20 42.64 3.64
C GLY A 6 25.90 42.04 4.17
N ASN A 7 24.76 42.62 3.81
CA ASN A 7 23.46 42.07 4.15
C ASN A 7 23.19 40.83 3.26
N ASP A 8 23.52 39.64 3.77
CA ASP A 8 23.10 38.39 3.14
C ASP A 8 21.59 38.20 3.37
N ARG A 9 20.82 38.45 2.32
CA ARG A 9 19.39 38.13 2.25
C ARG A 9 19.23 36.88 1.39
N ALA A 10 19.67 35.74 1.92
CA ALA A 10 19.26 34.43 1.40
C ALA A 10 17.76 34.23 1.69
N ARG A 11 16.89 34.83 0.88
CA ARG A 11 15.46 34.53 0.87
C ARG A 11 15.25 33.29 0.02
N GLY A 12 15.59 32.14 0.57
CA GLY A 12 15.24 30.84 -0.02
C GLY A 12 13.73 30.64 0.09
N ASP A 13 13.05 30.74 -1.05
CA ASP A 13 11.67 30.30 -1.17
C ASP A 13 11.68 28.78 -1.35
N CYS A 14 11.19 28.06 -0.35
CA CYS A 14 11.15 26.58 -0.33
C CYS A 14 9.77 26.04 -0.70
N ALA A 15 8.93 26.82 -1.39
CA ALA A 15 7.64 26.34 -1.85
C ALA A 15 7.78 25.55 -3.16
N LYS A 16 8.27 24.29 -3.07
CA LYS A 16 8.06 23.33 -4.15
C LYS A 16 6.65 22.73 -4.00
N SER A 17 5.75 23.01 -4.94
CA SER A 17 4.47 22.30 -5.04
C SER A 17 4.66 20.97 -5.77
N PHE A 18 3.68 20.06 -5.64
CA PHE A 18 3.73 18.75 -6.30
C PHE A 18 3.62 18.83 -7.83
N GLU A 19 3.24 19.98 -8.39
CA GLU A 19 3.22 20.19 -9.85
C GLU A 19 4.61 20.37 -10.47
N ASP A 20 5.64 20.70 -9.67
CA ASP A 20 7.00 21.03 -10.13
C ASP A 20 7.92 19.80 -10.29
N ILE A 21 7.37 18.59 -10.19
CA ILE A 21 8.11 17.33 -10.37
C ILE A 21 7.91 16.89 -11.82
N ASP A 22 8.91 17.17 -12.66
CA ASP A 22 8.97 16.67 -14.03
C ASP A 22 9.28 15.15 -14.04
N PHE A 23 8.36 14.34 -14.57
CA PHE A 23 8.47 12.88 -14.63
C PHE A 23 9.13 12.39 -15.94
N ASP A 24 9.58 13.27 -16.82
CA ASP A 24 9.90 12.93 -18.22
C ASP A 24 11.27 12.28 -18.46
N SER A 25 11.88 11.59 -17.47
CA SER A 25 13.24 11.02 -17.62
C SER A 25 13.38 9.52 -17.30
N PHE A 26 12.30 8.75 -17.27
CA PHE A 26 12.38 7.33 -16.92
C PHE A 26 12.65 6.37 -18.09
N TYR A 27 13.17 6.81 -19.23
CA TYR A 27 13.53 5.90 -20.32
C TYR A 27 14.76 6.36 -21.13
N GLU A 28 15.94 6.38 -20.51
CA GLU A 28 17.19 6.27 -21.28
C GLU A 28 17.68 4.82 -21.18
N LYS A 29 17.47 4.08 -22.26
CA LYS A 29 17.89 2.70 -22.41
C LYS A 29 19.34 2.73 -22.87
N ASP A 30 20.28 2.52 -21.95
CA ASP A 30 21.68 2.22 -22.24
C ASP A 30 21.73 1.04 -23.22
N ASN A 31 22.11 1.32 -24.47
CA ASN A 31 22.49 0.33 -25.46
C ASN A 31 23.88 0.70 -25.95
N ASP A 32 24.88 0.27 -25.19
CA ASP A 32 26.25 0.14 -25.66
C ASP A 32 26.27 -0.89 -26.80
N ASN A 33 26.56 -0.44 -28.02
CA ASN A 33 27.07 -1.29 -29.09
C ASN A 33 28.14 -0.51 -29.85
N ASP A 34 29.40 -0.76 -29.48
CA ASP A 34 30.58 -0.46 -30.30
C ASP A 34 30.48 -1.22 -31.63
N LEU A 35 30.45 -0.50 -32.77
CA LEU A 35 31.03 -0.99 -34.02
C LEU A 35 31.26 0.14 -35.05
N GLU A 36 32.53 0.25 -35.48
CA GLU A 36 32.99 0.64 -36.83
C GLU A 36 32.98 2.14 -37.24
N GLY A 37 34.18 2.75 -37.35
CA GLY A 37 34.42 4.08 -37.95
C GLY A 37 34.61 4.02 -39.49
N PRO A 38 35.28 4.98 -40.17
CA PRO A 38 35.69 6.34 -39.79
C PRO A 38 35.31 7.42 -40.87
N SER A 39 35.87 8.64 -40.74
CA SER A 39 35.91 9.81 -41.69
C SER A 39 34.94 10.95 -41.31
N ILE A 40 35.27 12.25 -41.28
CA ILE A 40 36.27 13.09 -41.98
C ILE A 40 36.66 14.29 -41.07
N GLU A 41 37.96 14.62 -41.10
CA GLU A 41 38.70 15.86 -40.75
C GLU A 41 37.91 17.19 -40.56
N LYS A 42 38.22 18.01 -39.51
CA LYS A 42 38.99 19.29 -39.56
C LYS A 42 39.03 20.02 -38.19
N ASP A 43 40.17 20.67 -37.94
CA ASP A 43 40.63 21.46 -36.78
C ASP A 43 39.63 22.34 -36.01
N VAL A 44 39.80 22.44 -34.69
CA VAL A 44 40.26 23.66 -33.96
C VAL A 44 40.32 23.39 -32.45
N GLN A 45 41.45 23.77 -31.85
CA GLN A 45 41.75 23.70 -30.41
C GLN A 45 40.75 24.47 -29.55
N VAL A 46 40.19 23.84 -28.51
CA VAL A 46 39.87 24.49 -27.23
C VAL A 46 40.14 23.51 -26.09
N THR A 47 41.10 23.88 -25.25
CA THR A 47 41.43 23.20 -24.00
C THR A 47 40.40 23.60 -22.95
N GLU A 48 39.45 22.73 -22.62
CA GLU A 48 38.67 22.84 -21.39
C GLU A 48 38.91 21.62 -20.50
N THR A 49 39.62 21.84 -19.41
CA THR A 49 39.81 20.86 -18.35
C THR A 49 38.52 20.72 -17.55
N SER A 50 37.62 19.85 -18.01
CA SER A 50 36.43 19.49 -17.25
C SER A 50 36.84 18.59 -16.07
N GLN A 51 37.04 19.20 -14.90
CA GLN A 51 37.13 18.45 -13.65
C GLN A 51 35.74 17.92 -13.30
N ILE A 52 35.39 16.77 -13.86
CA ILE A 52 34.17 16.03 -13.53
C ILE A 52 34.35 15.51 -12.10
N LYS A 53 33.82 16.25 -11.11
CA LYS A 53 33.69 15.76 -9.74
C LYS A 53 32.74 14.57 -9.76
N ALA A 54 33.30 13.37 -9.62
CA ALA A 54 32.55 12.14 -9.45
C ALA A 54 31.63 12.24 -8.22
N ASN A 55 30.37 12.52 -8.51
CA ASN A 55 29.23 12.39 -7.62
C ASN A 55 29.05 10.90 -7.29
N ARG A 56 29.68 10.46 -6.20
CA ARG A 56 29.48 9.12 -5.62
C ARG A 56 28.02 8.99 -5.18
N LYS A 57 27.16 8.49 -6.07
CA LYS A 57 25.78 8.12 -5.75
C LYS A 57 25.80 7.10 -4.61
N ARG A 58 25.31 7.47 -3.43
CA ARG A 58 25.04 6.50 -2.35
C ARG A 58 23.94 5.58 -2.86
N LYS A 59 24.27 4.30 -3.07
CA LYS A 59 23.27 3.26 -3.27
C LYS A 59 22.53 3.10 -1.94
N ARG A 60 21.34 3.69 -1.82
CA ARG A 60 20.37 3.23 -0.82
C ARG A 60 19.78 1.95 -1.38
N SER A 61 20.24 0.80 -0.90
CA SER A 61 19.45 -0.42 -0.98
C SER A 61 18.27 -0.24 -0.04
N PHE A 62 17.13 0.17 -0.59
CA PHE A 62 15.87 0.07 0.10
C PHE A 62 15.36 -1.34 -0.17
N GLU A 63 15.46 -2.21 0.82
CA GLU A 63 14.63 -3.42 0.84
C GLU A 63 13.21 -2.92 1.11
N VAL A 64 12.53 -2.46 0.05
CA VAL A 64 11.13 -2.08 0.12
C VAL A 64 10.37 -3.39 0.19
N GLN A 65 10.04 -3.81 1.41
CA GLN A 65 8.98 -4.78 1.60
C GLN A 65 7.76 -4.24 0.83
N ASP A 66 7.11 -5.07 0.01
CA ASP A 66 5.95 -4.66 -0.78
C ASP A 66 4.77 -4.38 0.16
N VAL A 67 4.79 -3.22 0.79
CA VAL A 67 3.81 -2.79 1.79
C VAL A 67 2.41 -2.85 1.21
N VAL A 68 2.26 -2.53 -0.09
CA VAL A 68 0.98 -2.56 -0.79
C VAL A 68 0.50 -4.00 -0.98
N GLY A 69 1.39 -4.90 -1.40
CA GLY A 69 1.11 -6.34 -1.47
C GLY A 69 0.74 -6.94 -0.13
N ASP A 70 1.49 -6.61 0.93
CA ASP A 70 1.22 -7.08 2.30
C ASP A 70 -0.16 -6.61 2.80
N ILE A 71 -0.52 -5.34 2.54
CA ILE A 71 -1.85 -4.81 2.85
C ILE A 71 -2.94 -5.54 2.06
N SER A 72 -2.71 -5.79 0.77
CA SER A 72 -3.66 -6.49 -0.10
C SER A 72 -3.95 -7.91 0.41
N ILE A 73 -2.91 -8.65 0.80
CA ILE A 73 -3.04 -10.00 1.37
C ILE A 73 -3.89 -9.96 2.65
N LYS A 74 -3.59 -9.03 3.56
CA LYS A 74 -4.35 -8.88 4.82
C LYS A 74 -5.82 -8.53 4.56
N PHE A 75 -6.10 -7.69 3.58
CA PHE A 75 -7.47 -7.36 3.20
C PHE A 75 -8.22 -8.57 2.60
N GLY A 76 -7.52 -9.40 1.81
CA GLY A 76 -8.04 -10.66 1.30
C GLY A 76 -8.36 -11.67 2.41
N GLU A 77 -7.51 -11.78 3.44
CA GLU A 77 -7.76 -12.61 4.63
C GLU A 77 -9.04 -12.16 5.37
N VAL A 78 -9.21 -10.85 5.57
CA VAL A 78 -10.40 -10.26 6.21
C VAL A 78 -11.65 -10.52 5.38
N ALA A 79 -11.62 -10.30 4.07
CA ALA A 79 -12.75 -10.56 3.18
C ALA A 79 -13.15 -12.06 3.19
N THR A 80 -12.17 -12.96 3.22
CA THR A 80 -12.39 -14.41 3.31
C THR A 80 -13.03 -14.80 4.64
N ALA A 81 -12.55 -14.23 5.75
CA ALA A 81 -13.14 -14.47 7.07
C ALA A 81 -14.60 -14.00 7.13
N ILE A 82 -14.90 -12.82 6.57
CA ILE A 82 -16.27 -12.29 6.46
C ILE A 82 -17.13 -13.22 5.60
N GLY A 83 -16.65 -13.65 4.44
CA GLY A 83 -17.38 -14.59 3.57
C GLY A 83 -17.76 -15.88 4.31
N ARG A 84 -16.82 -16.46 5.08
CA ARG A 84 -17.08 -17.65 5.90
C ARG A 84 -18.11 -17.41 7.01
N MET A 85 -18.18 -16.21 7.56
CA MET A 85 -19.19 -15.84 8.57
C MET A 85 -20.57 -15.64 7.94
N VAL A 86 -20.65 -15.13 6.71
CA VAL A 86 -21.91 -15.02 5.95
C VAL A 86 -22.43 -16.40 5.55
N ASP A 87 -21.52 -17.28 5.11
CA ASP A 87 -21.84 -18.62 4.58
C ASP A 87 -22.07 -19.69 5.67
N SER A 88 -21.84 -19.38 6.95
CA SER A 88 -22.22 -20.29 8.03
C SER A 88 -23.75 -20.31 8.15
N HIS A 89 -24.38 -21.20 7.37
CA HIS A 89 -25.78 -21.50 7.55
C HIS A 89 -25.96 -22.10 8.95
N LEU A 90 -26.80 -21.45 9.75
CA LEU A 90 -27.28 -22.05 10.99
C LEU A 90 -28.16 -23.24 10.63
N ASP A 91 -27.74 -24.43 11.00
CA ASP A 91 -28.58 -25.62 10.95
C ASP A 91 -29.57 -25.56 12.12
N VAL A 92 -30.79 -25.12 11.82
CA VAL A 92 -31.86 -24.91 12.80
C VAL A 92 -32.30 -26.23 13.45
N ALA A 93 -32.25 -27.34 12.71
CA ALA A 93 -32.62 -28.65 13.23
C ALA A 93 -31.59 -29.14 14.27
N LYS A 94 -30.31 -29.02 13.93
CA LYS A 94 -29.22 -29.34 14.88
C LYS A 94 -29.22 -28.42 16.10
N LEU A 95 -29.54 -27.13 15.93
CA LEU A 95 -29.68 -26.21 17.04
C LEU A 95 -30.81 -26.63 17.99
N TYR A 96 -31.96 -27.02 17.45
CA TYR A 96 -33.10 -27.49 18.24
C TYR A 96 -32.73 -28.72 19.07
N GLU A 97 -32.08 -29.71 18.45
CA GLU A 97 -31.63 -30.92 19.16
C GLU A 97 -30.69 -30.58 20.33
N VAL A 98 -29.71 -29.72 20.11
CA VAL A 98 -28.73 -29.34 21.13
C VAL A 98 -29.37 -28.56 22.28
N VAL A 99 -30.29 -27.63 21.98
CA VAL A 99 -30.98 -26.85 23.00
C VAL A 99 -31.93 -27.73 23.81
N MET A 100 -32.71 -28.59 23.16
CA MET A 100 -33.65 -29.48 23.85
C MET A 100 -32.96 -30.61 24.63
N ALA A 101 -31.72 -30.95 24.31
CA ALA A 101 -30.92 -31.92 25.06
C ALA A 101 -30.29 -31.34 26.35
N MET A 102 -30.43 -30.04 26.63
CA MET A 102 -29.88 -29.44 27.84
C MET A 102 -30.66 -29.87 29.09
N GLU A 103 -29.97 -30.54 30.01
CA GLU A 103 -30.53 -30.92 31.30
C GLU A 103 -30.52 -29.75 32.30
N GLY A 104 -31.47 -29.75 33.24
CA GLY A 104 -31.51 -28.78 34.35
C GLY A 104 -32.33 -27.51 34.07
N TYR A 105 -32.96 -27.40 32.90
CA TYR A 105 -33.85 -26.31 32.52
C TYR A 105 -35.24 -26.84 32.17
N ASN A 106 -36.28 -26.03 32.40
CA ASN A 106 -37.63 -26.36 31.95
C ASN A 106 -37.75 -26.19 30.43
N GLU A 107 -38.55 -27.05 29.82
CA GLU A 107 -38.76 -27.08 28.36
C GLU A 107 -39.24 -25.74 27.80
N GLU A 108 -40.09 -25.02 28.53
CA GLU A 108 -40.55 -23.67 28.16
C GLU A 108 -39.38 -22.68 28.00
N PHE A 109 -38.42 -22.69 28.94
CA PHE A 109 -37.25 -21.82 28.87
C PHE A 109 -36.30 -22.24 27.74
N LEU A 110 -36.17 -23.54 27.48
CA LEU A 110 -35.38 -24.05 26.35
C LEU A 110 -36.02 -23.63 25.01
N GLY A 111 -37.35 -23.63 24.92
CA GLY A 111 -38.10 -23.08 23.79
C GLY A 111 -37.82 -21.59 23.58
N ASP A 112 -37.94 -20.78 24.63
CA ASP A 112 -37.64 -19.35 24.57
C ASP A 112 -36.17 -19.07 24.18
N ALA A 113 -35.23 -19.85 24.70
CA ALA A 113 -33.83 -19.74 24.37
C ALA A 113 -33.55 -20.10 22.91
N PHE A 114 -34.20 -21.14 22.38
CA PHE A 114 -34.12 -21.51 20.98
C PHE A 114 -34.66 -20.38 20.08
N ASP A 115 -35.85 -19.85 20.38
CA ASP A 115 -36.47 -18.77 19.61
C ASP A 115 -35.59 -17.52 19.61
N TYR A 116 -35.01 -17.16 20.77
CA TYR A 116 -34.06 -16.06 20.87
C TYR A 116 -32.83 -16.27 19.98
N LEU A 117 -32.24 -17.47 19.99
CA LEU A 117 -31.05 -17.79 19.19
C LEU A 117 -31.35 -17.71 17.68
N VAL A 118 -32.49 -18.27 17.23
CA VAL A 118 -32.92 -18.21 15.82
C VAL A 118 -33.16 -16.76 15.38
N GLN A 119 -33.85 -15.97 16.21
CA GLN A 119 -34.09 -14.55 15.95
C GLN A 119 -32.79 -13.74 15.89
N SER A 120 -31.86 -13.97 16.83
CA SER A 120 -30.57 -13.27 16.86
C SER A 120 -29.74 -13.51 15.59
N ASN A 121 -29.73 -14.76 15.09
CA ASN A 121 -29.04 -15.12 13.86
C ASN A 121 -29.72 -14.50 12.63
N THR A 122 -31.05 -14.47 12.61
CA THR A 122 -31.82 -13.81 11.53
C THR A 122 -31.53 -12.31 11.48
N LEU A 123 -31.50 -11.66 12.65
CA LEU A 123 -31.16 -10.24 12.77
C LEU A 123 -29.72 -9.97 12.31
N ALA A 124 -28.76 -10.78 12.77
CA ALA A 124 -27.36 -10.66 12.37
C ALA A 124 -27.20 -10.77 10.85
N LYS A 125 -27.89 -11.73 10.21
CA LYS A 125 -27.91 -11.86 8.75
C LYS A 125 -28.49 -10.64 8.06
N ALA A 126 -29.61 -10.10 8.57
CA ALA A 126 -30.21 -8.89 8.01
C ALA A 126 -29.26 -7.68 8.07
N PHE A 127 -28.43 -7.57 9.12
CA PHE A 127 -27.38 -6.55 9.19
C PHE A 127 -26.28 -6.74 8.13
N MET A 128 -25.91 -7.99 7.80
CA MET A 128 -24.88 -8.27 6.80
C MET A 128 -25.36 -8.07 5.35
N VAL A 129 -26.65 -8.25 5.07
CA VAL A 129 -27.24 -8.09 3.73
C VAL A 129 -27.37 -6.62 3.30
N LYS A 130 -27.39 -5.67 4.24
CA LYS A 130 -27.52 -4.25 3.94
C LYS A 130 -26.16 -3.64 3.54
N ASN A 131 -25.73 -3.85 2.30
CA ASN A 131 -24.69 -3.10 1.59
C ASN A 131 -24.93 -3.12 0.08
#